data_AF-A0A8C6WS21-F1
#
_entry.id   AF-A0A8C6WS21-F1
#
_cell.length_a   1.000
_cell.length_b   1.000
_cell.length_c   1.000
_cell.angle_alpha   90.00
_cell.angle_beta   90.00
_cell.angle_gamma   90.00
#
_symmetry.space_group_name_H-M   'P 1'
#
loop_
_entity.id
_entity.type
_entity.pdbx_description
1 polymer ?
#
loop_
_entity_poly.entity_id
_entity_poly.type
_entity_poly.pdbx_seq_one_letter_code
_entity_poly.pdbx_strand_id
1 'polypeptide(L)'
;KCGLLLVFLILNGSEFHSEVTLPCQLESVKDLRDLVVDWARHDLKPRYVHIRRDGLDLLIDQNSLYLGRTRLSERGLAYGDLSLTLSRVRLSDAGTYHCFIPQMDTRAEVTLHVGESGHTMNVCIFYIDGFVNHSGSPELRCESRGWFPEPELVWLDSEGTVLTGARTEAQRGVNEETFSVSSRLSVEQSPGNSFTCRVRHQETRQSRETNISITGQT
;
A
#
# COMPACT_ATOMS: atom_id res chain seq x y z
N LYS A 1 -19.62 8.60 -14.69
CA LYS A 1 -18.32 9.26 -14.46
C LYS A 1 -17.38 8.19 -13.91
N CYS A 2 -16.52 7.60 -14.74
CA CYS A 2 -15.45 6.75 -14.22
C CYS A 2 -14.48 7.64 -13.45
N GLY A 3 -14.43 7.48 -12.13
CA GLY A 3 -13.37 8.07 -11.32
C GLY A 3 -12.05 7.37 -11.61
N LEU A 4 -10.95 8.02 -11.24
CA LEU A 4 -9.62 7.42 -11.22
C LEU A 4 -9.65 6.24 -10.23
N LEU A 5 -9.43 5.02 -10.70
CA LEU A 5 -9.39 3.83 -9.84
C LEU A 5 -7.94 3.59 -9.40
N LEU A 6 -7.70 3.69 -8.10
CA LEU A 6 -6.39 3.44 -7.49
C LEU A 6 -6.37 2.06 -6.83
N VAL A 7 -5.33 1.29 -7.09
CA VAL A 7 -5.08 -0.02 -6.46
C VAL A 7 -3.74 0.04 -5.75
N PHE A 8 -3.71 -0.32 -4.47
CA PHE A 8 -2.48 -0.33 -3.67
C PHE A 8 -2.07 -1.76 -3.32
N LEU A 9 -0.81 -2.11 -3.58
CA LEU A 9 -0.22 -3.39 -3.18
C LEU A 9 1.11 -3.15 -2.45
N ILE A 10 1.26 -3.77 -1.27
CA ILE A 10 2.48 -3.66 -0.47
C ILE A 10 3.18 -5.03 -0.40
N LEU A 11 4.44 -5.05 -0.81
CA LEU A 11 5.30 -6.23 -0.80
C LEU A 11 5.97 -6.36 0.57
N ASN A 12 5.82 -7.52 1.22
CA ASN A 12 6.40 -7.81 2.54
C ASN A 12 7.56 -8.79 2.39
N GLY A 13 8.75 -8.31 2.00
CA GLY A 13 10.04 -9.05 1.97
C GLY A 13 10.11 -10.37 1.19
N SER A 14 9.00 -10.84 0.64
CA SER A 14 8.85 -12.10 -0.12
C SER A 14 8.10 -11.80 -1.42
N GLU A 15 8.85 -11.47 -2.46
CA GLU A 15 8.33 -11.12 -3.78
C GLU A 15 7.64 -12.31 -4.50
N PHE A 16 7.83 -13.53 -4.01
CA PHE A 16 7.49 -14.74 -4.74
C PHE A 16 5.99 -15.13 -4.72
N HIS A 17 5.16 -14.49 -3.91
CA HIS A 17 3.73 -14.86 -3.76
C HIS A 17 2.74 -13.67 -3.80
N SER A 18 3.18 -12.47 -4.20
CA SER A 18 2.27 -11.32 -4.30
C SER A 18 1.39 -11.42 -5.56
N GLU A 19 0.09 -11.20 -5.40
CA GLU A 19 -0.88 -11.14 -6.49
C GLU A 19 -1.79 -9.93 -6.29
N VAL A 20 -2.20 -9.29 -7.38
CA VAL A 20 -3.13 -8.16 -7.39
C VAL A 20 -4.12 -8.28 -8.54
N THR A 21 -5.35 -7.84 -8.32
CA THR A 21 -6.37 -7.74 -9.37
C THR A 21 -6.60 -6.26 -9.72
N LEU A 22 -6.42 -5.92 -10.99
CA LEU A 22 -6.73 -4.61 -11.55
C LEU A 22 -8.18 -4.64 -12.06
N PRO A 23 -9.13 -3.90 -11.43
CA PRO A 23 -10.54 -4.04 -11.75
C PRO A 23 -10.88 -3.37 -13.07
N CYS A 24 -11.61 -4.05 -13.95
CA CYS A 24 -12.24 -3.43 -15.10
C CYS A 24 -13.50 -4.21 -15.47
N GLN A 25 -14.66 -3.55 -15.33
CA GLN A 25 -15.97 -4.18 -15.49
C GLN A 25 -16.91 -3.28 -16.28
N LEU A 26 -17.71 -3.88 -17.16
CA LEU A 26 -18.75 -3.20 -17.90
C LEU A 26 -19.96 -2.88 -17.03
N GLU A 27 -20.64 -1.77 -17.33
CA GLU A 27 -21.91 -1.41 -16.68
C GLU A 27 -23.06 -2.38 -17.03
N SER A 28 -22.95 -3.09 -18.16
CA SER A 28 -23.94 -4.07 -18.60
C SER A 28 -23.30 -5.44 -18.79
N VAL A 29 -24.05 -6.48 -18.43
CA VAL A 29 -23.61 -7.88 -18.59
C VAL A 29 -23.54 -8.21 -20.07
N LYS A 30 -22.35 -8.53 -20.56
CA LYS A 30 -22.11 -8.94 -21.95
C LYS A 30 -21.00 -9.98 -22.00
N ASP A 31 -21.16 -10.97 -22.87
CA ASP A 31 -20.12 -11.96 -23.10
C ASP A 31 -18.99 -11.36 -23.96
N LEU A 32 -17.77 -11.37 -23.41
CA LEU A 32 -16.58 -10.81 -24.04
C LEU A 32 -15.62 -11.88 -24.55
N ARG A 33 -15.93 -13.17 -24.39
CA ARG A 33 -14.97 -14.28 -24.63
C ARG A 33 -14.46 -14.33 -26.07
N ASP A 34 -15.30 -13.99 -27.03
CA ASP A 34 -14.98 -13.97 -28.47
C ASP A 34 -14.53 -12.58 -28.96
N LEU A 35 -14.45 -11.58 -28.07
CA LEU A 35 -14.00 -10.23 -28.42
C LEU A 35 -12.50 -10.07 -28.25
N VAL A 36 -11.99 -8.96 -28.78
CA VAL A 36 -10.63 -8.50 -28.50
C VAL A 36 -10.69 -7.72 -27.21
N VAL A 37 -9.86 -8.11 -26.25
CA VAL A 37 -9.66 -7.38 -25.00
C VAL A 37 -8.17 -7.20 -24.78
N ASP A 38 -7.76 -5.98 -24.47
CA ASP A 38 -6.37 -5.70 -24.17
C ASP A 38 -6.21 -4.89 -22.88
N TRP A 39 -5.10 -5.17 -22.21
CA TRP A 39 -4.55 -4.39 -21.13
C TRP A 39 -3.22 -3.81 -21.61
N ALA A 40 -3.04 -2.50 -21.49
CA ALA A 40 -1.87 -1.79 -21.98
C ALA A 40 -1.32 -0.79 -20.98
N ARG A 41 -0.03 -0.54 -21.09
CA ARG A 41 0.73 0.50 -20.39
C ARG A 41 1.45 1.36 -21.41
N HIS A 42 1.15 2.66 -21.46
CA HIS A 42 1.69 3.55 -22.48
C HIS A 42 3.18 3.85 -22.33
N ASP A 43 3.72 3.66 -21.13
CA ASP A 43 5.14 3.83 -20.81
C ASP A 43 6.00 2.62 -21.22
N LEU A 44 5.40 1.52 -21.69
CA LEU A 44 6.09 0.30 -22.10
C LEU A 44 6.17 0.13 -23.62
N LYS A 45 7.22 -0.59 -24.06
CA LYS A 45 7.39 -1.06 -25.45
C LYS A 45 7.84 -2.52 -25.46
N PRO A 46 7.06 -3.46 -26.03
CA PRO A 46 5.66 -3.33 -26.45
C PRO A 46 4.73 -2.86 -25.32
N ARG A 47 3.62 -2.19 -25.64
CA ARG A 47 2.72 -1.61 -24.62
C ARG A 47 1.79 -2.64 -23.95
N TYR A 48 1.58 -3.78 -24.58
CA TYR A 48 0.56 -4.73 -24.15
C TYR A 48 1.03 -5.50 -22.92
N VAL A 49 0.31 -5.29 -21.81
CA VAL A 49 0.47 -6.05 -20.57
C VAL A 49 -0.20 -7.41 -20.71
N HIS A 50 -1.38 -7.47 -21.34
CA HIS A 50 -2.09 -8.70 -21.68
C HIS A 50 -2.96 -8.42 -22.91
N ILE A 51 -3.06 -9.38 -23.83
CA ILE A 51 -3.92 -9.25 -25.00
C ILE A 51 -4.55 -10.59 -25.31
N ARG A 52 -5.86 -10.56 -25.55
CA ARG A 52 -6.65 -11.71 -25.94
C ARG A 52 -7.47 -11.38 -27.17
N ARG A 53 -7.50 -12.30 -28.12
CA ARG A 53 -8.24 -12.17 -29.38
C ARG A 53 -8.81 -13.53 -29.77
N ASP A 54 -10.07 -13.54 -30.21
CA ASP A 54 -10.76 -14.74 -30.69
C ASP A 54 -10.66 -15.91 -29.67
N GLY A 55 -10.79 -15.57 -28.37
CA GLY A 55 -10.71 -16.54 -27.27
C GLY A 55 -9.31 -16.99 -26.87
N LEU A 56 -8.25 -16.47 -27.50
CA LEU A 56 -6.87 -16.91 -27.27
C LEU A 56 -5.97 -15.77 -26.79
N ASP A 57 -5.11 -16.06 -25.80
CA ASP A 57 -4.10 -15.14 -25.32
C ASP A 57 -2.97 -15.01 -26.36
N LEU A 58 -2.64 -13.79 -26.77
CA LEU A 58 -1.62 -13.52 -27.79
C LEU A 58 -0.28 -13.16 -27.14
N LEU A 59 0.55 -14.17 -26.90
CA LEU A 59 1.83 -14.01 -26.20
C LEU A 59 2.90 -13.25 -27.00
N ILE A 60 2.82 -13.22 -28.33
CA ILE A 60 3.85 -12.64 -29.21
C ILE A 60 3.92 -11.11 -29.05
N ASP A 61 2.77 -10.46 -28.92
CA ASP A 61 2.68 -9.00 -28.79
C ASP A 61 2.73 -8.54 -27.32
N GLN A 62 2.70 -9.47 -26.39
CA GLN A 62 2.75 -9.20 -24.96
C GLN A 62 4.16 -8.77 -24.54
N ASN A 63 4.23 -7.75 -23.68
CA ASN A 63 5.48 -7.29 -23.11
C ASN A 63 6.12 -8.41 -22.26
N SER A 64 7.41 -8.66 -22.48
CA SER A 64 8.15 -9.75 -21.84
C SER A 64 8.19 -9.66 -20.30
N LEU A 65 8.02 -8.48 -19.73
CA LEU A 65 7.94 -8.27 -18.27
C LEU A 65 6.69 -8.91 -17.64
N TYR A 66 5.66 -9.19 -18.44
CA TYR A 66 4.34 -9.67 -17.99
C TYR A 66 4.01 -11.10 -18.42
N LEU A 67 4.86 -11.70 -19.27
CA LEU A 67 4.69 -13.07 -19.74
C LEU A 67 4.57 -14.06 -18.57
N GLY A 68 3.52 -14.87 -18.59
CA GLY A 68 3.25 -15.87 -17.55
C GLY A 68 2.95 -15.28 -16.16
N ARG A 69 2.63 -13.98 -16.08
CA ARG A 69 2.26 -13.29 -14.84
C ARG A 69 0.83 -12.78 -14.83
N THR A 70 0.22 -12.65 -16.01
CA THR A 70 -1.12 -12.09 -16.19
C THR A 70 -2.18 -13.14 -16.48
N ARG A 71 -3.41 -12.94 -15.99
CA ARG A 71 -4.56 -13.80 -16.33
C ARG A 71 -5.87 -13.03 -16.33
N LEU A 72 -6.76 -13.37 -17.28
CA LEU A 72 -8.17 -12.99 -17.27
C LEU A 72 -9.04 -14.18 -16.84
N SER A 73 -10.17 -13.89 -16.19
CA SER A 73 -11.14 -14.92 -15.78
C SER A 73 -12.10 -15.23 -16.93
N GLU A 74 -12.07 -16.46 -17.46
CA GLU A 74 -13.04 -16.92 -18.47
C GLU A 74 -14.49 -16.71 -18.02
N ARG A 75 -14.76 -17.02 -16.75
CA ARG A 75 -16.08 -16.79 -16.15
C ARG A 75 -16.38 -15.31 -16.04
N GLY A 76 -15.39 -14.47 -15.67
CA GLY A 76 -15.56 -13.02 -15.62
C GLY A 76 -15.93 -12.45 -16.99
N LEU A 77 -15.20 -12.85 -18.04
CA LEU A 77 -15.42 -12.41 -19.41
C LEU A 77 -16.84 -12.77 -19.91
N ALA A 78 -17.38 -13.91 -19.50
CA ALA A 78 -18.76 -14.30 -19.83
C ALA A 78 -19.83 -13.33 -19.26
N TYR A 79 -19.47 -12.52 -18.26
CA TYR A 79 -20.37 -11.56 -17.61
C TYR A 79 -19.85 -10.10 -17.67
N GLY A 80 -18.94 -9.78 -18.58
CA GLY A 80 -18.46 -8.40 -18.80
C GLY A 80 -17.39 -7.93 -17.81
N ASP A 81 -16.76 -8.84 -17.08
CA ASP A 81 -15.63 -8.57 -16.20
C ASP A 81 -14.32 -8.97 -16.88
N LEU A 82 -13.49 -7.98 -17.18
CA LEU A 82 -12.17 -8.12 -17.80
C LEU A 82 -11.05 -7.72 -16.84
N SER A 83 -11.30 -7.82 -15.53
CA SER A 83 -10.31 -7.55 -14.49
C SER A 83 -9.07 -8.43 -14.67
N LEU A 84 -7.88 -7.80 -14.61
CA LEU A 84 -6.61 -8.46 -14.84
C LEU A 84 -6.02 -8.92 -13.51
N THR A 85 -5.69 -10.20 -13.40
CA THR A 85 -4.88 -10.71 -12.29
C THR A 85 -3.42 -10.66 -12.68
N LEU A 86 -2.58 -10.00 -11.88
CA LEU A 86 -1.12 -9.93 -12.03
C LEU A 86 -0.44 -10.61 -10.83
N SER A 87 0.37 -11.61 -11.11
CA SER A 87 1.10 -12.43 -10.13
C SER A 87 2.59 -12.10 -10.09
N ARG A 88 3.23 -12.44 -8.96
CA ARG A 88 4.65 -12.16 -8.66
C ARG A 88 4.95 -10.69 -8.83
N VAL A 89 4.11 -9.84 -8.24
CA VAL A 89 4.14 -8.37 -8.41
C VAL A 89 5.45 -7.80 -7.87
N ARG A 90 6.02 -6.85 -8.61
CA ARG A 90 7.29 -6.16 -8.40
C ARG A 90 7.04 -4.66 -8.27
N LEU A 91 7.97 -3.93 -7.67
CA LEU A 91 7.91 -2.47 -7.58
C LEU A 91 7.77 -1.81 -8.97
N SER A 92 8.44 -2.35 -10.00
CA SER A 92 8.36 -1.84 -11.37
C SER A 92 7.01 -2.04 -12.07
N ASP A 93 6.11 -2.85 -11.50
CA ASP A 93 4.76 -2.97 -12.02
C ASP A 93 3.88 -1.77 -11.61
N ALA A 94 4.33 -0.88 -10.73
CA ALA A 94 3.63 0.37 -10.47
C ALA A 94 3.47 1.18 -11.76
N GLY A 95 2.32 1.84 -11.90
CA GLY A 95 1.98 2.65 -13.07
C GLY A 95 0.51 2.62 -13.44
N THR A 96 0.19 3.31 -14.52
CA THR A 96 -1.17 3.45 -15.05
C THR A 96 -1.43 2.42 -16.14
N TYR A 97 -2.45 1.60 -15.93
CA TYR A 97 -2.91 0.55 -16.83
C TYR A 97 -4.21 0.97 -17.50
N HIS A 98 -4.38 0.57 -18.75
CA HIS A 98 -5.60 0.79 -19.52
C HIS A 98 -6.19 -0.55 -19.93
N CYS A 99 -7.45 -0.79 -19.63
CA CYS A 99 -8.22 -1.86 -20.25
C CYS A 99 -8.99 -1.29 -21.45
N PHE A 100 -9.04 -2.04 -22.55
CA PHE A 100 -9.71 -1.60 -23.78
C PHE A 100 -10.44 -2.75 -24.48
N ILE A 101 -11.63 -2.44 -25.00
CA ILE A 101 -12.45 -3.31 -25.84
C ILE A 101 -12.69 -2.57 -27.17
N PRO A 102 -11.90 -2.84 -28.22
CA PRO A 102 -11.96 -2.11 -29.48
C PRO A 102 -13.34 -2.12 -30.15
N GLN A 103 -14.03 -3.27 -30.14
CA GLN A 103 -15.34 -3.47 -30.77
C GLN A 103 -16.44 -2.61 -30.15
N MET A 104 -16.22 -2.08 -28.95
CA MET A 104 -17.19 -1.29 -28.19
C MET A 104 -16.68 0.13 -27.90
N ASP A 105 -15.48 0.48 -28.39
CA ASP A 105 -14.73 1.69 -28.02
C ASP A 105 -14.79 1.99 -26.50
N THR A 106 -14.71 0.95 -25.69
CA THR A 106 -14.85 1.06 -24.24
C THR A 106 -13.47 0.94 -23.61
N ARG A 107 -13.07 1.96 -22.85
CA ARG A 107 -11.79 1.99 -22.12
C ARG A 107 -11.97 2.45 -20.69
N ALA A 108 -11.14 1.94 -19.80
CA ALA A 108 -10.98 2.48 -18.46
C ALA A 108 -9.51 2.51 -18.06
N GLU A 109 -9.23 3.28 -17.00
CA GLU A 109 -7.90 3.51 -16.47
C GLU A 109 -7.84 3.03 -15.01
N VAL A 110 -6.76 2.34 -14.68
CA VAL A 110 -6.48 1.85 -13.33
C VAL A 110 -5.02 2.15 -12.99
N THR A 111 -4.76 2.86 -11.90
CA THR A 111 -3.40 3.12 -11.44
C THR A 111 -3.03 2.14 -10.33
N LEU A 112 -1.99 1.35 -10.58
CA LEU A 112 -1.40 0.46 -9.58
C LEU A 112 -0.25 1.18 -8.86
N HIS A 113 -0.36 1.26 -7.56
CA HIS A 113 0.64 1.75 -6.65
C HIS A 113 1.26 0.56 -5.92
N VAL A 114 2.55 0.29 -6.15
CA VAL A 114 3.29 -0.79 -5.48
C VAL A 114 4.29 -0.17 -4.52
N GLY A 115 4.23 -0.56 -3.25
CA GLY A 115 5.23 -0.19 -2.24
C GLY A 115 5.91 -1.43 -1.67
N GLU A 116 7.10 -1.25 -1.10
CA GLU A 116 7.77 -2.26 -0.27
C GLU A 116 7.63 -1.86 1.18
N SER A 117 7.28 -2.81 2.06
CA SER A 117 7.33 -2.56 3.49
C SER A 117 8.60 -3.09 4.15
N GLY A 118 9.62 -2.22 4.16
CA GLY A 118 10.78 -2.35 5.03
C GLY A 118 10.51 -1.69 6.39
N HIS A 119 9.43 -2.09 7.06
CA HIS A 119 8.99 -1.43 8.28
C HIS A 119 9.98 -1.66 9.43
N THR A 120 10.76 -0.64 9.75
CA THR A 120 11.59 -0.59 10.97
C THR A 120 10.89 0.28 12.00
N MET A 121 10.85 -0.18 13.25
CA MET A 121 10.34 0.60 14.39
C MET A 121 11.54 0.99 15.24
N ASN A 122 11.77 2.28 15.37
CA ASN A 122 12.79 2.85 16.27
C ASN A 122 12.06 3.57 17.39
N VAL A 123 12.35 3.20 18.63
CA VAL A 123 11.77 3.85 19.80
C VAL A 123 12.85 4.21 20.80
N CYS A 124 12.77 5.43 21.31
CA CYS A 124 13.66 5.93 22.34
C CYS A 124 12.85 6.64 23.44
N ILE A 125 13.33 6.54 24.67
CA ILE A 125 12.85 7.30 25.82
C ILE A 125 13.84 8.43 26.07
N PHE A 126 13.37 9.68 26.05
CA PHE A 126 14.15 10.85 26.39
C PHE A 126 13.70 11.39 27.74
N TYR A 127 14.63 11.94 28.52
CA TYR A 127 14.32 12.71 29.72
C TYR A 127 14.59 14.17 29.40
N ILE A 128 13.57 15.02 29.46
CA ILE A 128 13.75 16.46 29.22
C ILE A 128 14.48 17.03 30.43
N ASP A 129 15.75 17.41 30.24
CA ASP A 129 16.63 17.83 31.33
C ASP A 129 16.29 19.28 31.75
N GLY A 130 15.46 19.41 32.79
CA GLY A 130 15.31 20.67 33.52
C GLY A 130 16.36 20.71 34.64
N PHE A 131 17.53 21.30 34.37
CA PHE A 131 18.59 21.69 35.33
C PHE A 131 18.59 20.99 36.71
N VAL A 132 19.57 20.11 36.92
CA VAL A 132 20.07 19.54 38.21
C VAL A 132 19.11 18.53 38.89
N ASN A 133 19.54 17.26 38.93
CA ASN A 133 18.99 16.10 39.67
C ASN A 133 18.03 15.12 38.94
N HIS A 134 18.16 14.90 37.64
CA HIS A 134 17.47 13.80 36.92
C HIS A 134 15.93 13.73 37.10
N SER A 135 15.28 14.76 37.63
CA SER A 135 13.83 14.84 37.81
C SER A 135 13.13 15.37 36.55
N GLY A 136 13.57 14.87 35.39
CA GLY A 136 13.01 15.24 34.10
C GLY A 136 11.80 14.37 33.78
N SER A 137 10.75 14.99 33.25
CA SER A 137 9.57 14.26 32.80
C SER A 137 9.90 13.48 31.52
N PRO A 138 9.55 12.18 31.44
CA PRO A 138 9.90 11.37 30.29
C PRO A 138 9.09 11.80 29.06
N GLU A 139 9.78 11.92 27.92
CA GLU A 139 9.22 12.08 26.59
C GLU A 139 9.52 10.81 25.78
N LEU A 140 8.47 10.17 25.28
CA LEU A 140 8.57 9.03 24.40
C LEU A 140 8.69 9.50 22.96
N ARG A 141 9.66 8.97 22.21
CA ARG A 141 9.78 9.20 20.78
C ARG A 141 9.70 7.89 20.02
N CYS A 142 8.83 7.85 19.05
CA CYS A 142 8.68 6.72 18.14
C CYS A 142 8.91 7.21 16.72
N GLU A 143 9.70 6.47 15.94
CA GLU A 143 9.95 6.72 14.52
C GLU A 143 9.81 5.42 13.75
N SER A 144 9.17 5.48 12.58
CA SER A 144 9.10 4.35 11.67
C SER A 144 9.26 4.79 10.22
N ARG A 145 9.93 3.94 9.43
CA ARG A 145 10.34 4.24 8.05
C ARG A 145 9.84 3.16 7.08
N GLY A 146 9.81 3.51 5.79
CA GLY A 146 9.48 2.58 4.72
C GLY A 146 7.99 2.34 4.56
N TRP A 147 7.16 3.37 4.78
CA TRP A 147 5.71 3.28 4.62
C TRP A 147 5.27 3.84 3.28
N PHE A 148 4.32 3.21 2.63
CA PHE A 148 3.65 3.76 1.47
C PHE A 148 2.23 3.19 1.40
N PRO A 149 1.20 4.01 1.12
CA PRO A 149 1.15 5.47 1.20
C PRO A 149 1.52 6.04 2.59
N GLU A 150 1.37 7.36 2.77
CA GLU A 150 1.60 8.04 4.04
C GLU A 150 0.79 7.39 5.18
N PRO A 151 1.44 6.89 6.26
CA PRO A 151 0.74 6.21 7.34
C PRO A 151 0.35 7.18 8.47
N GLU A 152 -0.46 6.70 9.39
CA GLU A 152 -0.82 7.38 10.64
C GLU A 152 -0.07 6.74 11.82
N LEU A 153 0.59 7.55 12.66
CA LEU A 153 1.21 7.10 13.91
C LEU A 153 0.38 7.58 15.10
N VAL A 154 -0.07 6.62 15.91
CA VAL A 154 -0.81 6.88 17.15
C VAL A 154 -0.11 6.27 18.37
N TRP A 155 -0.40 6.84 19.54
CA TRP A 155 -0.02 6.28 20.83
C TRP A 155 -1.24 5.69 21.52
N LEU A 156 -1.06 4.55 22.17
CA LEU A 156 -2.08 3.90 22.97
C LEU A 156 -1.62 3.72 24.41
N ASP A 157 -2.57 3.75 25.33
CA ASP A 157 -2.36 3.29 26.70
C ASP A 157 -2.42 1.75 26.80
N SER A 158 -2.32 1.24 28.03
CA SER A 158 -2.41 -0.19 28.34
C SER A 158 -3.77 -0.83 28.01
N GLU A 159 -4.83 -0.03 27.86
CA GLU A 159 -6.17 -0.50 27.51
C GLU A 159 -6.41 -0.47 25.99
N GLY A 160 -5.46 0.06 25.22
CA GLY A 160 -5.56 0.23 23.77
C GLY A 160 -6.29 1.51 23.35
N THR A 161 -6.55 2.44 24.29
CA THR A 161 -7.20 3.73 24.03
C THR A 161 -6.19 4.71 23.46
N VAL A 162 -6.61 5.51 22.48
CA VAL A 162 -5.74 6.51 21.84
C VAL A 162 -5.44 7.65 22.80
N LEU A 163 -4.15 7.94 23.00
CA LEU A 163 -3.67 9.03 23.83
C LEU A 163 -3.66 10.35 23.05
N THR A 164 -4.17 11.41 23.67
CA THR A 164 -4.18 12.78 23.13
C THR A 164 -2.94 13.55 23.58
N GLY A 165 -2.44 14.48 22.75
CA GLY A 165 -1.28 15.34 23.09
C GLY A 165 0.04 14.92 22.46
N ALA A 166 0.07 13.82 21.70
CA ALA A 166 1.21 13.45 20.88
C ALA A 166 1.40 14.41 19.70
N ARG A 167 2.66 14.73 19.39
CA ARG A 167 3.05 15.50 18.20
C ARG A 167 3.62 14.56 17.15
N THR A 168 2.84 14.31 16.11
CA THR A 168 3.22 13.44 14.98
C THR A 168 3.63 14.26 13.77
N GLU A 169 4.72 13.88 13.14
CA GLU A 169 5.31 14.47 11.93
C GLU A 169 5.51 13.37 10.90
N ALA A 170 5.04 13.59 9.68
CA ALA A 170 5.26 12.73 8.53
C ALA A 170 6.14 13.46 7.52
N GLN A 171 7.12 12.75 6.97
CA GLN A 171 8.03 13.29 5.95
C GLN A 171 8.29 12.24 4.88
N ARG A 172 8.54 12.69 3.65
CA ARG A 172 9.01 11.80 2.59
C ARG A 172 10.39 11.24 2.99
N GLY A 173 10.56 9.94 2.79
CA GLY A 173 11.82 9.24 2.96
C GLY A 173 12.84 9.68 1.92
N VAL A 174 14.09 9.25 2.10
CA VAL A 174 15.24 9.65 1.28
C VAL A 174 15.01 9.39 -0.22
N ASN A 175 14.27 8.34 -0.55
CA ASN A 175 14.00 7.93 -1.94
C ASN A 175 12.69 8.54 -2.50
N GLU A 176 12.02 9.43 -1.77
CA GLU A 176 10.72 10.07 -2.10
C GLU A 176 9.49 9.15 -2.32
N GLU A 177 9.71 7.85 -2.52
CA GLU A 177 8.70 6.82 -2.73
C GLU A 177 8.04 6.33 -1.43
N THR A 178 8.73 6.47 -0.29
CA THR A 178 8.24 6.03 1.02
C THR A 178 8.12 7.21 1.98
N PHE A 179 7.42 7.00 3.09
CA PHE A 179 7.24 7.95 4.18
C PHE A 179 7.97 7.46 5.43
N SER A 180 8.50 8.43 6.16
CA SER A 180 8.95 8.28 7.54
C SER A 180 7.98 9.04 8.43
N VAL A 181 7.52 8.40 9.49
CA VAL A 181 6.67 9.03 10.51
C VAL A 181 7.39 9.03 11.84
N SER A 182 7.33 10.14 12.54
CA SER A 182 7.87 10.27 13.88
C SER A 182 6.85 10.94 14.80
N SER A 183 6.82 10.55 16.06
CA SER A 183 5.92 11.14 17.03
C SER A 183 6.57 11.25 18.40
N ARG A 184 6.21 12.31 19.12
CA ARG A 184 6.66 12.62 20.47
C ARG A 184 5.47 12.68 21.42
N LEU A 185 5.56 12.00 22.57
CA LEU A 185 4.54 11.97 23.61
C LEU A 185 5.15 12.31 24.98
N SER A 186 4.63 13.35 25.64
CA SER A 186 5.01 13.69 27.01
C SER A 186 4.19 12.87 28.01
N VAL A 187 4.86 12.12 28.88
CA VAL A 187 4.22 11.13 29.77
C VAL A 187 3.39 11.77 30.89
N GLU A 188 3.65 13.03 31.26
CA GLU A 188 2.84 13.76 32.25
C GLU A 188 1.35 13.84 31.88
N GLN A 189 1.03 13.75 30.59
CA GLN A 189 -0.34 13.79 30.09
C GLN A 189 -1.02 12.42 30.08
N SER A 190 -0.38 11.36 30.61
CA SER A 190 -0.88 9.99 30.53
C SER A 190 -0.64 9.22 31.84
N PRO A 191 -1.68 8.60 32.44
CA PRO A 191 -1.62 8.02 33.78
C PRO A 191 -0.97 6.62 33.87
N GLY A 192 -0.47 6.06 32.76
CA GLY A 192 0.03 4.68 32.68
C GLY A 192 1.56 4.56 32.58
N ASN A 193 2.09 3.36 32.87
CA ASN A 193 3.51 3.02 32.70
C ASN A 193 3.80 2.22 31.43
N SER A 194 2.76 1.84 30.68
CA SER A 194 2.83 1.05 29.47
C SER A 194 2.16 1.78 28.33
N PHE A 195 2.88 1.88 27.22
CA PHE A 195 2.49 2.63 26.04
C PHE A 195 2.72 1.78 24.80
N THR A 196 1.86 1.92 23.81
CA THR A 196 2.04 1.28 22.51
C THR A 196 2.17 2.36 21.45
N CYS A 197 3.31 2.39 20.75
CA CYS A 197 3.41 3.15 19.52
C CYS A 197 2.91 2.27 18.38
N ARG A 198 1.85 2.70 17.69
CA ARG A 198 1.25 1.98 16.57
C ARG A 198 1.23 2.86 15.32
N VAL A 199 1.89 2.37 14.28
CA VAL A 199 1.79 2.94 12.94
C VAL A 199 0.80 2.10 12.14
N ARG A 200 -0.19 2.76 11.54
CA ARG A 200 -1.27 2.13 10.78
C ARG A 200 -1.45 2.82 9.44
N HIS A 201 -1.89 2.07 8.45
CA HIS A 201 -2.31 2.62 7.17
C HIS A 201 -3.80 2.31 6.96
N GLN A 202 -4.63 3.36 6.85
CA GLN A 202 -6.09 3.21 6.86
C GLN A 202 -6.61 2.46 5.63
N GLU A 203 -6.06 2.75 4.44
CA GLU A 203 -6.55 2.16 3.19
C GLU A 203 -6.14 0.70 3.01
N THR A 204 -4.92 0.34 3.43
CA THR A 204 -4.39 -1.04 3.29
C THR A 204 -4.67 -1.91 4.50
N ARG A 205 -5.19 -1.34 5.61
CA ARG A 205 -5.42 -2.01 6.89
C ARG A 205 -4.19 -2.69 7.49
N GLN A 206 -2.99 -2.25 7.10
CA GLN A 206 -1.74 -2.75 7.67
C GLN A 206 -1.36 -1.95 8.92
N SER A 207 -0.75 -2.63 9.89
CA SER A 207 -0.19 -1.98 11.07
C SER A 207 1.08 -2.65 11.59
N ARG A 208 1.89 -1.85 12.27
CA ARG A 208 3.03 -2.27 13.08
C ARG A 208 2.97 -1.55 14.41
N GLU A 209 3.32 -2.25 15.46
CA GLU A 209 3.30 -1.68 16.79
C GLU A 209 4.45 -2.21 17.63
N THR A 210 4.81 -1.43 18.64
CA THR A 210 5.80 -1.81 19.63
C THR A 210 5.38 -1.29 20.99
N ASN A 211 5.65 -2.09 22.02
CA ASN A 211 5.27 -1.81 23.38
C ASN A 211 6.45 -1.21 24.14
N ILE A 212 6.15 -0.24 24.98
CA ILE A 212 7.11 0.61 25.66
C ILE A 212 6.68 0.69 27.10
N SER A 213 7.53 0.21 28.00
CA SER A 213 7.30 0.25 29.43
C SER A 213 8.33 1.14 30.10
N ILE A 214 7.89 2.10 30.89
CA ILE A 214 8.77 2.94 31.71
C ILE A 214 8.95 2.25 33.06
N THR A 215 10.14 1.73 33.34
CA THR A 215 10.49 1.12 34.63
C THR A 215 11.13 2.17 35.53
N GLY A 216 10.54 2.49 36.68
CA GLY A 216 11.17 3.35 37.70
C GLY A 216 10.30 4.37 38.45
N GLN A 217 8.98 4.33 38.37
CA GLN A 217 8.11 5.11 39.28
C GLN A 217 7.70 4.25 40.49
N THR A 218 8.57 4.18 41.50
CA THR A 218 8.23 3.78 42.88
C THR A 218 8.85 4.77 43.84
#